data_AF-A0A1H2A5X7-F1
#
_entry.id   AF-A0A1H2A5X7-F1
#
_cell.length_a   1.000
_cell.length_b   1.000
_cell.length_c   1.000
_cell.angle_alpha   90.00
_cell.angle_beta   90.00
_cell.angle_gamma   90.00
#
_symmetry.space_group_name_H-M   'P 1'
#
loop_
_entity.id
_entity.type
_entity.pdbx_description
1 polymer ?
#
loop_
_entity_poly.entity_id
_entity_poly.type
_entity_poly.pdbx_seq_one_letter_code
_entity_poly.pdbx_strand_id
1 'polypeptide(L)'
;MRYMKLGYQVRLEGVANVESRIVEFHDRAEDKVVYKASISRFGHVQRLQSDEADRDGLTASIERFLAKTCSDMQRMFDNHHRADQNGKSMELLAEAGSVRVGFFAADGKKQHEMLITPETRQEKSKRLEREAQRWKEVVQEAKRRGVPPPPVCKTLDRGFMDRLCEAYVKLGW
;
A
#
# COMPACT_ATOMS: atom_id res chain seq x y z
N MET A 1 12.66 -6.91 -15.08
CA MET A 1 11.39 -6.19 -14.81
C MET A 1 11.21 -6.19 -13.31
N ARG A 2 11.28 -5.03 -12.66
CA ARG A 2 11.32 -4.97 -11.20
C ARG A 2 9.91 -4.92 -10.64
N TYR A 3 9.71 -5.56 -9.49
CA TYR A 3 8.43 -5.55 -8.79
C TYR A 3 8.65 -5.68 -7.29
N MET A 4 7.67 -5.23 -6.52
CA MET A 4 7.63 -5.40 -5.08
C MET A 4 6.52 -6.39 -4.73
N LYS A 5 6.81 -7.33 -3.85
CA LYS A 5 5.85 -8.30 -3.31
C LYS A 5 5.67 -8.07 -1.82
N LEU A 6 4.43 -8.01 -1.38
CA LEU A 6 4.02 -8.00 0.02
C LEU A 6 3.28 -9.31 0.31
N GLY A 7 3.86 -10.17 1.13
CA GLY A 7 3.21 -11.39 1.63
C GLY A 7 2.75 -11.21 3.08
N TYR A 8 1.67 -11.89 3.47
CA TYR A 8 1.24 -11.95 4.86
C TYR A 8 1.52 -13.33 5.43
N GLN A 9 2.17 -13.36 6.60
CA GLN A 9 2.55 -14.60 7.28
C GLN A 9 2.13 -14.52 8.74
N VAL A 10 1.43 -15.56 9.19
CA VAL A 10 1.19 -15.81 10.62
C VAL A 10 2.14 -16.91 11.05
N ARG A 11 2.95 -16.64 12.10
CA ARG A 11 3.79 -17.64 12.75
C ARG A 11 3.28 -17.92 14.16
N LEU A 12 3.37 -19.16 14.59
CA LEU A 12 3.14 -19.55 15.98
C LEU A 12 4.46 -19.46 16.73
N GLU A 13 4.56 -18.52 17.68
CA GLU A 13 5.67 -18.43 18.63
C GLU A 13 5.14 -18.80 20.02
N GLY A 14 5.37 -20.05 20.42
CA GLY A 14 4.76 -20.62 21.63
C GLY A 14 3.24 -20.71 21.50
N VAL A 15 2.52 -19.97 22.35
CA VAL A 15 1.05 -19.86 22.33
C VAL A 15 0.54 -18.61 21.59
N ALA A 16 1.43 -17.72 21.14
CA ALA A 16 1.06 -16.48 20.48
C ALA A 16 1.10 -16.61 18.95
N ASN A 17 0.11 -16.04 18.28
CA ASN A 17 0.14 -15.82 16.84
C ASN A 17 0.84 -14.49 16.56
N VAL A 18 2.00 -14.55 15.89
CA VAL A 18 2.76 -13.39 15.45
C VAL A 18 2.46 -13.13 13.99
N GLU A 19 1.73 -12.05 13.75
CA GLU A 19 1.39 -11.59 12.41
C GLU A 19 2.51 -10.68 11.88
N SER A 20 3.01 -11.02 10.70
CA SER A 20 4.04 -10.24 10.01
C SER A 20 3.70 -10.12 8.53
N ARG A 21 4.11 -9.00 7.93
CA ARG A 21 4.08 -8.86 6.48
C ARG A 21 5.50 -8.82 5.96
N ILE A 22 5.81 -9.68 5.00
CA ILE A 22 7.12 -9.73 4.38
C ILE A 22 7.06 -8.92 3.10
N VAL A 23 7.92 -7.90 3.00
CA VAL A 23 8.12 -7.14 1.77
C VAL A 23 9.39 -7.59 1.11
N GLU A 24 9.31 -7.89 -0.18
CA GLU A 24 10.41 -8.32 -1.02
C GLU A 24 10.44 -7.44 -2.27
N PHE A 25 11.63 -6.95 -2.60
CA PHE A 25 11.89 -6.26 -3.86
C PHE A 25 12.65 -7.22 -4.77
N HIS A 26 12.06 -7.48 -5.92
CA HIS A 26 12.54 -8.48 -6.88
C HIS A 26 13.02 -7.79 -8.15
N ASP A 27 14.12 -8.30 -8.71
CA ASP A 27 14.49 -8.05 -10.10
C ASP A 27 14.20 -9.29 -10.94
N ARG A 28 13.14 -9.25 -11.76
CA ARG A 28 12.69 -10.38 -12.59
C ARG A 28 13.71 -10.77 -13.68
N ALA A 29 14.72 -9.95 -13.95
CA ALA A 29 15.80 -10.36 -14.84
C ALA A 29 16.64 -11.49 -14.23
N GLU A 30 16.73 -11.55 -12.89
CA GLU A 30 17.57 -12.51 -12.18
C GLU A 30 16.79 -13.50 -11.31
N ASP A 31 15.47 -13.33 -11.18
CA ASP A 31 14.63 -14.07 -10.23
C ASP A 31 15.17 -14.01 -8.78
N LYS A 32 15.78 -12.87 -8.44
CA LYS A 32 16.42 -12.65 -7.15
C LYS A 32 15.69 -11.60 -6.32
N VAL A 33 15.65 -11.87 -5.02
CA VAL A 33 15.28 -10.89 -4.00
C VAL A 33 16.47 -9.98 -3.75
N VAL A 34 16.31 -8.70 -4.11
CA VAL A 34 17.34 -7.66 -3.95
C VAL A 34 17.28 -7.04 -2.56
N TYR A 35 16.08 -6.95 -1.99
CA TYR A 35 15.85 -6.46 -0.63
C TYR A 35 14.67 -7.19 0.01
N LYS A 36 14.77 -7.49 1.30
CA LYS A 36 13.72 -8.12 2.11
C LYS A 36 13.60 -7.46 3.47
N ALA A 37 12.36 -7.17 3.86
CA ALA A 37 12.04 -6.68 5.20
C ALA A 37 10.77 -7.34 5.75
N SER A 38 10.70 -7.42 7.08
CA SER A 38 9.48 -7.70 7.81
C SER A 38 8.84 -6.40 8.27
N ILE A 39 7.51 -6.34 8.18
CA ILE A 39 6.69 -5.26 8.70
C ILE A 39 5.77 -5.87 9.76
N SER A 40 5.95 -5.44 11.00
CA SER A 40 5.07 -5.84 12.10
C SER A 40 3.67 -5.25 11.93
N ARG A 41 2.71 -5.78 12.72
CA ARG A 41 1.36 -5.22 12.83
C ARG A 41 1.33 -3.72 13.15
N PHE A 42 2.32 -3.23 13.92
CA PHE A 42 2.41 -1.81 14.32
C PHE A 42 3.20 -0.95 13.32
N GLY A 43 3.58 -1.51 12.17
CA GLY A 43 4.31 -0.80 11.12
C GLY A 43 5.80 -0.60 11.41
N HIS A 44 6.33 -1.27 12.43
CA HIS A 44 7.78 -1.35 12.60
C HIS A 44 8.38 -2.20 11.47
N VAL A 45 9.33 -1.61 10.74
CA VAL A 45 10.05 -2.23 9.62
C VAL A 45 11.37 -2.78 10.14
N GLN A 46 11.57 -4.08 9.98
CA GLN A 46 12.80 -4.78 10.30
C GLN A 46 13.41 -5.31 9.01
N ARG A 47 14.61 -4.86 8.69
CA ARG A 47 15.38 -5.37 7.56
C ARG A 47 15.77 -6.84 7.80
N LEU A 48 15.62 -7.69 6.78
CA LEU A 48 15.99 -9.11 6.81
C LEU A 48 17.12 -9.45 5.83
N GLN A 49 17.16 -8.79 4.67
CA GLN A 49 18.18 -9.00 3.64
C GLN A 49 18.34 -7.72 2.81
N SER A 50 19.58 -7.28 2.54
CA SER A 50 19.84 -6.10 1.70
C SER A 50 21.13 -6.15 0.89
N ASP A 51 21.89 -7.25 0.91
CA ASP A 51 23.26 -7.26 0.38
C ASP A 51 23.39 -6.78 -1.08
N GLU A 52 22.43 -7.15 -1.93
CA GLU A 52 22.37 -6.69 -3.33
C GLU A 52 21.89 -5.23 -3.43
N ALA A 53 20.87 -4.84 -2.66
CA ALA A 53 20.41 -3.45 -2.59
C ALA A 53 21.48 -2.49 -2.04
N ASP A 54 22.34 -2.95 -1.12
CA ASP A 54 23.44 -2.18 -0.55
C ASP A 54 24.55 -1.98 -1.58
N ARG A 55 24.86 -3.02 -2.38
CA ARG A 55 25.82 -2.94 -3.48
C ARG A 55 25.38 -1.92 -4.53
N ASP A 56 24.08 -1.88 -4.83
CA ASP A 56 23.51 -0.96 -5.82
C ASP A 56 23.15 0.42 -5.24
N GLY A 57 23.36 0.65 -3.94
CA GLY A 57 23.04 1.91 -3.27
C GLY A 57 21.54 2.22 -3.18
N LEU A 58 20.68 1.21 -3.32
CA LEU A 58 19.21 1.35 -3.38
C LEU A 58 18.55 1.28 -1.99
N THR A 59 19.23 0.71 -1.00
CA THR A 59 18.70 0.46 0.36
C THR A 59 18.07 1.70 0.99
N ALA A 60 18.76 2.84 0.98
CA ALA A 60 18.25 4.06 1.61
C ALA A 60 16.94 4.57 0.95
N SER A 61 16.80 4.39 -0.36
CA SER A 61 15.59 4.77 -1.10
C SER A 61 14.44 3.81 -0.80
N ILE A 62 14.72 2.50 -0.75
CA ILE A 62 13.75 1.46 -0.38
C ILE A 62 13.25 1.67 1.05
N GLU A 63 14.15 1.85 2.02
CA GLU A 63 13.76 2.04 3.42
C GLU A 63 12.95 3.33 3.63
N ARG A 64 13.34 4.42 2.96
CA ARG A 64 12.58 5.67 2.98
C ARG A 64 11.18 5.50 2.38
N PHE A 65 11.06 4.71 1.31
CA PHE A 65 9.76 4.35 0.75
C PHE A 65 8.93 3.58 1.79
N LEU A 66 9.46 2.48 2.33
CA LEU A 66 8.76 1.62 3.31
C LEU A 66 8.31 2.40 4.55
N ALA A 67 9.16 3.27 5.09
CA ALA A 67 8.83 4.10 6.25
C ALA A 67 7.64 5.05 5.98
N LYS A 68 7.48 5.52 4.75
CA LYS A 68 6.39 6.43 4.37
C LYS A 68 5.10 5.71 3.99
N THR A 69 5.21 4.52 3.38
CA THR A 69 4.08 3.84 2.75
C THR A 69 3.58 2.62 3.50
N CYS A 70 4.24 2.20 4.59
CA CYS A 70 3.87 1.02 5.37
C CYS A 70 2.37 0.93 5.68
N SER A 71 1.79 2.00 6.23
CA SER A 71 0.35 2.01 6.57
C SER A 71 -0.54 1.95 5.33
N ASP A 72 -0.15 2.63 4.24
CA ASP A 72 -0.91 2.65 2.99
C ASP A 72 -0.86 1.26 2.31
N MET A 73 0.28 0.56 2.35
CA MET A 73 0.44 -0.81 1.86
C MET A 73 -0.37 -1.82 2.67
N GLN A 74 -0.30 -1.75 4.00
CA GLN A 74 -1.08 -2.62 4.89
C GLN A 74 -2.57 -2.45 4.62
N ARG A 75 -3.03 -1.21 4.52
CA ARG A 75 -4.43 -0.90 4.22
C ARG A 75 -4.83 -1.41 2.83
N MET A 76 -3.97 -1.28 1.82
CA MET A 76 -4.23 -1.81 0.49
C MET A 76 -4.43 -3.32 0.53
N PHE A 77 -3.54 -4.01 1.22
CA PHE A 77 -3.59 -5.46 1.38
C PHE A 77 -4.87 -5.91 2.10
N ASP A 78 -5.17 -5.28 3.24
CA ASP A 78 -6.29 -5.66 4.11
C ASP A 78 -7.65 -5.43 3.45
N ASN A 79 -7.79 -4.35 2.69
CA ASN A 79 -9.02 -4.04 1.97
C ASN A 79 -9.36 -5.07 0.88
N HIS A 80 -8.36 -5.72 0.28
CA HIS A 80 -8.54 -6.65 -0.84
C HIS A 80 -8.48 -8.12 -0.41
N HIS A 81 -7.85 -8.43 0.72
CA HIS A 81 -7.80 -9.77 1.30
C HIS A 81 -8.65 -9.85 2.56
N ARG A 82 -9.97 -10.03 2.39
CA ARG A 82 -10.91 -10.25 3.50
C ARG A 82 -10.78 -11.67 4.05
N ALA A 83 -10.61 -11.78 5.38
CA ALA A 83 -10.53 -13.02 6.18
C ALA A 83 -9.44 -14.03 5.72
N ASP A 84 -8.79 -14.67 6.70
CA ASP A 84 -7.65 -15.59 6.52
C ASP A 84 -6.62 -15.12 5.49
N GLN A 85 -5.74 -14.23 5.93
CA GLN A 85 -4.73 -13.60 5.08
C GLN A 85 -3.46 -14.45 4.91
N ASN A 86 -3.35 -15.56 5.65
CA ASN A 86 -2.10 -16.31 5.71
C ASN A 86 -1.71 -16.87 4.32
N GLY A 87 -0.48 -16.60 3.90
CA GLY A 87 0.04 -17.03 2.60
C GLY A 87 -0.43 -16.17 1.42
N LYS A 88 -1.40 -15.25 1.59
CA LYS A 88 -1.81 -14.34 0.52
C LYS A 88 -0.73 -13.29 0.24
N SER A 89 -0.67 -12.82 -1.00
CA SER A 89 0.28 -11.78 -1.39
C SER A 89 -0.34 -10.69 -2.26
N MET A 90 0.36 -9.57 -2.34
CA MET A 90 0.09 -8.43 -3.21
C MET A 90 1.39 -8.07 -3.93
N GLU A 91 1.33 -7.80 -5.23
CA GLU A 91 2.48 -7.41 -6.04
C GLU A 91 2.23 -6.05 -6.67
N LEU A 92 3.24 -5.18 -6.64
CA LEU A 92 3.24 -3.86 -7.27
C LEU A 92 4.28 -3.84 -8.38
N LEU A 93 3.87 -3.35 -9.54
CA LEU A 93 4.72 -3.23 -10.72
C LEU A 93 4.47 -1.89 -11.40
N ALA A 94 5.53 -1.09 -11.59
CA ALA A 94 5.42 0.22 -12.19
C ALA A 94 5.33 0.13 -13.72
N GLU A 95 4.38 0.85 -14.32
CA GLU A 95 4.15 0.91 -15.77
C GLU A 95 3.91 2.36 -16.20
N ALA A 96 4.91 3.01 -16.81
CA ALA A 96 4.79 4.31 -17.47
C ALA A 96 3.94 5.34 -16.69
N GLY A 97 4.21 5.52 -15.39
CA GLY A 97 3.49 6.46 -14.51
C GLY A 97 2.24 5.90 -13.82
N SER A 98 1.90 4.64 -14.07
CA SER A 98 0.87 3.86 -13.36
C SER A 98 1.52 2.72 -12.57
N VAL A 99 0.75 2.09 -11.68
CA VAL A 99 1.16 0.90 -10.94
C VAL A 99 0.12 -0.18 -11.15
N ARG A 100 0.54 -1.31 -11.73
CA ARG A 100 -0.25 -2.53 -11.75
C ARG A 100 -0.12 -3.19 -10.39
N VAL A 101 -1.26 -3.49 -9.78
CA VAL A 101 -1.35 -4.17 -8.49
C VAL A 101 -2.07 -5.48 -8.65
N GLY A 102 -1.37 -6.59 -8.41
CA GLY A 102 -1.90 -7.94 -8.43
C GLY A 102 -2.11 -8.47 -7.02
N PHE A 103 -3.23 -9.15 -6.77
CA PHE A 103 -3.54 -9.81 -5.51
C PHE A 103 -3.64 -11.30 -5.73
N PHE A 104 -2.96 -12.07 -4.88
CA PHE A 104 -2.78 -13.51 -5.02
C PHE A 104 -3.27 -14.23 -3.76
N ALA A 105 -3.94 -15.35 -3.97
CA ALA A 105 -4.31 -16.27 -2.92
C ALA A 105 -3.09 -17.05 -2.40
N ALA A 106 -3.28 -17.79 -1.30
CA ALA A 106 -2.23 -18.62 -0.70
C ALA A 106 -1.73 -19.75 -1.62
N ASP A 107 -2.54 -20.20 -2.57
CA ASP A 107 -2.13 -21.17 -3.60
C ASP A 107 -1.35 -20.54 -4.75
N GLY A 108 -1.06 -19.23 -4.67
CA GLY A 108 -0.34 -18.47 -5.69
C GLY A 108 -1.21 -18.03 -6.88
N LYS A 109 -2.51 -18.35 -6.90
CA LYS A 109 -3.38 -17.91 -7.99
C LYS A 109 -3.75 -16.44 -7.86
N LYS A 110 -3.68 -15.71 -8.98
CA LYS A 110 -4.12 -14.32 -9.07
C LYS A 110 -5.65 -14.26 -8.90
N GLN A 111 -6.10 -13.58 -7.85
CA GLN A 111 -7.53 -13.37 -7.56
C GLN A 111 -8.05 -12.09 -8.20
N HIS A 112 -7.25 -11.03 -8.13
CA HIS A 112 -7.66 -9.71 -8.58
C HIS A 112 -6.44 -8.94 -9.11
N GLU A 113 -6.67 -8.03 -10.05
CA GLU A 113 -5.67 -7.13 -10.57
C GLU A 113 -6.30 -5.79 -10.86
N MET A 114 -5.57 -4.72 -10.58
CA MET A 114 -5.97 -3.36 -10.87
C MET A 114 -4.80 -2.55 -11.41
N LEU A 115 -5.10 -1.63 -12.32
CA LEU A 115 -4.14 -0.64 -12.79
C LEU A 115 -4.49 0.70 -12.14
N ILE A 116 -3.57 1.24 -11.36
CA ILE A 116 -3.75 2.50 -10.64
C ILE A 116 -2.84 3.56 -11.26
N THR A 117 -3.45 4.58 -11.83
CA THR A 117 -2.75 5.81 -12.18
C THR A 117 -2.92 6.79 -11.02
N PRO A 118 -1.84 7.19 -10.33
CA PRO A 118 -1.90 8.20 -9.28
C PRO A 118 -2.50 9.49 -9.82
N GLU A 119 -3.39 10.12 -9.04
CA GLU A 119 -3.94 11.43 -9.41
C GLU A 119 -2.82 12.46 -9.65
N THR A 120 -2.93 13.22 -10.73
CA THR A 120 -2.11 14.42 -10.91
C THR A 120 -2.44 15.45 -9.83
N ARG A 121 -1.52 16.40 -9.59
CA ARG A 121 -1.74 17.49 -8.62
C ARG A 121 -3.02 18.29 -8.94
N GLN A 122 -3.31 18.48 -10.22
CA GLN A 122 -4.51 19.20 -10.66
C GLN A 122 -5.78 18.41 -10.38
N GLU A 123 -5.80 17.10 -10.68
CA GLU A 123 -6.94 16.23 -10.40
C GLU A 123 -7.21 16.14 -8.90
N LYS A 124 -6.14 15.98 -8.10
CA LYS A 124 -6.22 15.98 -6.64
C LYS A 124 -6.84 17.28 -6.10
N SER A 125 -6.42 18.44 -6.60
CA SER A 125 -7.01 19.74 -6.20
C SER A 125 -8.50 19.79 -6.53
N LYS A 126 -8.87 19.44 -7.76
CA LYS A 126 -10.27 19.42 -8.22
C LYS A 126 -11.15 18.45 -7.42
N ARG A 127 -10.60 17.31 -6.97
CA ARG A 127 -11.32 16.36 -6.12
C ARG A 127 -11.53 16.93 -4.72
N LEU A 128 -10.47 17.47 -4.10
CA LEU A 128 -10.56 18.05 -2.76
C LEU A 128 -11.51 19.25 -2.71
N GLU A 129 -11.53 20.09 -3.75
CA GLU A 129 -12.50 21.18 -3.89
C GLU A 129 -13.94 20.65 -3.94
N ARG A 130 -14.20 19.60 -4.73
CA ARG A 130 -15.51 18.95 -4.82
C ARG A 130 -15.93 18.31 -3.50
N GLU A 131 -15.01 17.63 -2.80
CA GLU A 131 -15.25 17.05 -1.49
C GLU A 131 -15.56 18.12 -0.43
N ALA A 132 -14.79 19.21 -0.42
CA ALA A 132 -15.02 20.34 0.47
C ALA A 132 -16.37 21.03 0.20
N GLN A 133 -16.76 21.16 -1.07
CA GLN A 133 -18.05 21.73 -1.45
C GLN A 133 -19.21 20.84 -1.00
N ARG A 134 -19.14 19.53 -1.27
CA ARG A 134 -20.13 18.55 -0.76
C ARG A 134 -20.21 18.57 0.77
N TRP A 135 -19.09 18.71 1.45
CA TRP A 135 -19.07 18.82 2.90
C TRP A 135 -19.80 20.07 3.40
N LYS A 136 -19.57 21.22 2.75
CA LYS A 136 -20.31 22.45 3.07
C LYS A 136 -21.82 22.26 2.91
N GLU A 137 -22.26 21.57 1.86
CA GLU A 137 -23.68 21.26 1.63
C GLU A 137 -24.25 20.37 2.74
N VAL A 138 -23.54 19.30 3.14
CA VAL A 138 -23.92 18.43 4.25
C VAL A 138 -24.03 19.21 5.56
N VAL A 139 -23.07 20.10 5.85
CA VAL A 139 -23.09 20.93 7.05
C VAL A 139 -24.27 21.92 7.04
N GLN A 140 -24.55 22.54 5.89
CA GLN A 140 -25.70 23.44 5.76
C GLN A 140 -27.02 22.71 5.95
N GLU A 141 -27.17 21.52 5.39
CA GLU A 141 -28.36 20.69 5.54
C GLU A 141 -28.56 20.24 7.00
N ALA A 142 -27.49 19.82 7.68
CA ALA A 142 -27.54 19.48 9.11
C ALA A 142 -27.97 20.69 9.96
N LYS A 143 -27.41 21.88 9.67
CA LYS A 143 -27.79 23.14 10.33
C LYS A 143 -29.27 23.47 10.13
N ARG A 144 -29.81 23.29 8.91
CA ARG A 144 -31.24 23.49 8.62
C ARG A 144 -32.14 22.53 9.40
N ARG A 145 -31.68 21.31 9.64
CA ARG A 145 -32.39 20.29 10.42
C ARG A 145 -32.20 20.43 11.94
N GLY A 146 -31.39 21.38 12.41
CA GLY A 146 -31.10 21.56 13.84
C GLY A 146 -30.29 20.42 14.46
N VAL A 147 -29.61 19.60 13.64
CA VAL A 147 -28.79 18.47 14.10
C VAL A 147 -27.30 18.78 13.93
N PRO A 148 -26.43 18.21 14.77
CA PRO A 148 -25.00 18.32 14.56
C PRO A 148 -24.63 17.68 13.19
N PRO A 149 -23.71 18.30 12.42
CA PRO A 149 -23.22 17.67 11.21
C PRO A 149 -22.57 16.33 11.56
N PRO A 150 -22.62 15.34 10.66
CA PRO A 150 -21.91 14.10 10.87
C PRO A 150 -20.42 14.38 11.13
N PRO A 151 -19.68 13.48 11.78
CA PRO A 151 -18.24 13.60 11.82
C PRO A 151 -17.69 13.56 10.39
N VAL A 152 -16.60 14.29 10.13
CA VAL A 152 -15.87 14.18 8.86
C VAL A 152 -15.33 12.76 8.78
N CYS A 153 -16.09 11.83 8.19
CA CYS A 153 -15.54 10.56 7.77
C CYS A 153 -14.54 10.87 6.67
N LYS A 154 -13.25 10.59 6.94
CA LYS A 154 -12.19 10.70 5.93
C LYS A 154 -12.70 10.00 4.67
N THR A 155 -12.75 10.77 3.59
CA THR A 155 -13.41 10.46 2.34
C THR A 155 -12.97 9.13 1.75
N LEU A 156 -13.81 8.61 0.83
CA LEU A 156 -13.61 7.41 0.02
C LEU A 156 -12.14 7.08 -0.23
N ASP A 157 -11.84 5.81 -0.03
CA ASP A 157 -10.56 5.20 0.29
C ASP A 157 -9.45 5.28 -0.80
N ARG A 158 -9.49 6.26 -1.69
CA ARG A 158 -8.55 6.37 -2.81
C ARG A 158 -7.26 7.09 -2.45
N GLY A 159 -7.31 8.03 -1.50
CA GLY A 159 -6.17 8.88 -1.19
C GLY A 159 -4.94 8.14 -0.66
N PHE A 160 -5.11 6.96 -0.06
CA PHE A 160 -3.97 6.12 0.37
C PHE A 160 -3.36 5.36 -0.83
N MET A 161 -4.20 4.86 -1.75
CA MET A 161 -3.74 4.18 -2.96
C MET A 161 -2.93 5.13 -3.83
N ASP A 162 -3.41 6.37 -4.02
CA ASP A 162 -2.68 7.37 -4.81
C ASP A 162 -1.31 7.69 -4.20
N ARG A 163 -1.22 7.85 -2.86
CA ARG A 163 0.07 8.09 -2.17
C ARG A 163 1.03 6.93 -2.32
N LEU A 164 0.55 5.70 -2.15
CA LEU A 164 1.35 4.50 -2.31
C LEU A 164 1.88 4.39 -3.75
N CYS A 165 1.00 4.49 -4.74
CA CYS A 165 1.38 4.37 -6.14
C CYS A 165 2.28 5.52 -6.60
N GLU A 166 2.04 6.75 -6.16
CA GLU A 166 2.91 7.90 -6.44
C GLU A 166 4.32 7.68 -5.85
N ALA A 167 4.40 7.23 -4.60
CA ALA A 167 5.67 6.95 -3.95
C ALA A 167 6.40 5.78 -4.63
N TYR A 168 5.68 4.77 -5.08
CA TYR A 168 6.23 3.60 -5.78
C TYR A 168 6.78 3.97 -7.16
N VAL A 169 6.04 4.76 -7.95
CA VAL A 169 6.54 5.30 -9.23
C VAL A 169 7.79 6.15 -9.02
N LYS A 170 7.83 6.97 -7.95
CA LYS A 170 9.00 7.79 -7.60
C LYS A 170 10.21 6.99 -7.14
N LEU A 171 9.99 5.81 -6.56
CA LEU A 171 11.08 4.89 -6.19
C LEU A 171 11.82 4.39 -7.44
N GLY A 172 11.13 4.31 -8.58
CA GLY A 172 11.72 3.81 -9.83
C GLY A 172 11.98 2.30 -9.79
N TRP A 173 11.22 1.57 -8.95
CA TRP A 173 11.23 0.11 -8.89
C TRP A 173 10.20 -0.48 -9.84
#